data_AF-A0A936CQI4-F1
#
_entry.id   AF-A0A936CQI4-F1
#
_cell.length_a   1.000
_cell.length_b   1.000
_cell.length_c   1.000
_cell.angle_alpha   90.00
_cell.angle_beta   90.00
_cell.angle_gamma   90.00
#
_symmetry.space_group_name_H-M   'P 1'
#
loop_
_entity.id
_entity.type
_entity.pdbx_description
1 polymer ?
#
loop_
_entity_poly.entity_id
_entity_poly.type
_entity_poly.pdbx_seq_one_letter_code
_entity_poly.pdbx_strand_id
1 'polypeptide(L)'
;MECEKCGENFIFEKEEQQYWYEVLKFWVQSFPKNCKKCREILKQEKDLNNKLSKILKNLNKNNPGELIEISQLYFEMNKFEKGKYYATFRKAMQKKRKIKNRAYEKPEDTYLLINIIRNFLHICL
;
A
#
# COMPACT_ATOMS: atom_id res chain seq x y z
N MET A 1 5.26 16.90 -33.99
CA MET A 1 5.93 17.25 -32.73
C MET A 1 6.40 15.95 -32.09
N GLU A 2 7.60 15.92 -31.51
CA GLU A 2 8.19 14.68 -30.98
C GLU A 2 7.86 14.52 -29.49
N CYS A 3 7.53 13.29 -29.06
CA CYS A 3 7.24 12.99 -27.67
C CYS A 3 8.53 12.86 -26.85
N GLU A 4 8.70 13.66 -25.78
CA GLU A 4 9.87 13.56 -24.90
C GLU A 4 10.02 12.19 -24.21
N LYS A 5 8.94 11.42 -24.00
CA LYS A 5 8.97 10.10 -23.34
C LYS A 5 9.24 8.93 -24.29
N CYS A 6 8.66 8.91 -25.49
CA CYS A 6 8.78 7.75 -26.41
C CYS A 6 9.51 8.06 -27.72
N GLY A 7 9.84 9.33 -28.02
CA GLY A 7 10.49 9.74 -29.27
C GLY A 7 9.58 9.68 -30.50
N GLU A 8 8.33 9.22 -30.37
CA GLU A 8 7.41 9.16 -31.50
C GLU A 8 6.88 10.55 -31.86
N ASN A 9 6.76 10.81 -33.16
CA ASN A 9 6.04 11.96 -33.66
C ASN A 9 4.54 11.82 -33.38
N PHE A 10 3.94 12.89 -32.86
CA PHE A 10 2.51 13.00 -32.63
C PHE A 10 1.98 14.37 -33.06
N ILE A 11 0.66 14.49 -33.07
CA ILE A 11 -0.09 15.69 -33.44
C ILE A 11 -0.91 16.12 -32.23
N PHE A 12 -0.92 17.42 -31.94
CA PHE A 12 -1.85 18.01 -30.98
C PHE A 12 -3.14 18.36 -31.71
N GLU A 13 -4.09 17.43 -31.70
CA GLU A 13 -5.34 17.53 -32.46
C GLU A 13 -6.21 18.69 -31.99
N LYS A 14 -7.08 19.20 -32.88
CA LYS A 14 -7.93 20.37 -32.60
C LYS A 14 -8.88 20.13 -31.42
N GLU A 15 -9.41 18.91 -31.29
CA GLU A 15 -10.29 18.50 -30.19
C GLU A 15 -9.53 18.54 -28.88
N GLU A 16 -8.26 18.15 -28.90
CA GLU A 16 -7.42 18.18 -27.72
C GLU A 16 -7.04 19.60 -27.33
N GLN A 17 -6.70 20.45 -28.31
CA GLN A 17 -6.46 21.88 -28.10
C GLN A 17 -7.68 22.56 -27.48
N GLN A 18 -8.87 22.31 -28.03
CA GLN A 18 -10.12 22.84 -27.50
C GLN A 18 -10.30 22.44 -26.04
N TYR A 19 -10.13 21.15 -25.72
CA TYR A 19 -10.24 20.68 -24.35
C TYR A 19 -9.21 21.33 -23.41
N TRP A 20 -7.95 21.46 -23.84
CA TRP A 20 -6.89 22.06 -23.03
C TRP A 20 -7.16 23.53 -22.72
N TYR A 21 -7.54 24.33 -23.72
CA TYR A 21 -7.68 25.77 -23.56
C TYR A 21 -9.05 26.17 -23.03
N GLU A 22 -10.12 25.51 -23.49
CA GLU A 22 -11.48 25.88 -23.12
C GLU A 22 -11.96 25.20 -21.85
N VAL A 23 -11.56 23.95 -21.60
CA VAL A 23 -12.03 23.17 -20.44
C VAL A 23 -11.01 23.19 -19.31
N LEU A 24 -9.74 22.84 -19.59
CA LEU A 24 -8.68 22.84 -18.58
C LEU A 24 -8.11 24.24 -18.31
N LYS A 25 -8.46 25.24 -19.13
CA LYS A 25 -8.03 26.64 -19.01
C LYS A 25 -6.51 26.83 -19.03
N PHE A 26 -5.79 26.00 -19.80
CA PHE A 26 -4.37 26.24 -20.06
C PHE A 26 -4.16 27.50 -20.89
N TRP A 27 -2.99 28.13 -20.74
CA TRP A 27 -2.61 29.28 -21.56
C TRP A 27 -2.46 28.85 -23.03
N VAL A 28 -2.93 29.68 -23.98
CA VAL A 28 -3.00 29.34 -25.41
C VAL A 28 -1.65 29.00 -26.05
N GLN A 29 -0.53 29.41 -25.44
CA GLN A 29 0.83 29.08 -25.88
C GLN A 29 1.36 27.78 -25.26
N SER A 30 0.54 27.05 -24.50
CA SER A 30 0.93 25.80 -23.84
C SER A 30 0.82 24.63 -24.83
N PHE A 31 1.89 23.86 -24.98
CA PHE A 31 1.90 22.68 -25.84
C PHE A 31 2.23 21.41 -25.07
N PRO A 32 1.68 20.25 -25.46
CA PRO A 32 2.03 19.00 -24.84
C PRO A 32 3.48 18.61 -25.14
N LYS A 33 4.22 18.23 -24.10
CA LYS A 33 5.59 17.69 -24.22
C LYS A 33 5.64 16.20 -24.61
N ASN A 34 4.59 15.47 -24.25
CA ASN A 34 4.48 14.03 -24.46
C ASN A 34 3.23 13.74 -25.27
N CYS A 35 3.19 12.65 -26.05
CA CYS A 35 2.00 12.22 -26.76
C CYS A 35 0.87 11.81 -25.81
N LYS A 36 -0.37 11.70 -26.33
CA LYS A 36 -1.56 11.37 -25.52
C LYS A 36 -1.40 10.10 -24.70
N LYS A 37 -0.96 9.01 -25.34
CA LYS A 37 -0.70 7.72 -24.67
C LYS A 37 0.29 7.87 -23.51
N CYS A 38 1.41 8.56 -23.74
CA CYS A 38 2.41 8.80 -22.69
C CYS A 38 1.88 9.66 -21.54
N ARG A 39 1.06 10.69 -21.83
CA ARG A 39 0.42 11.51 -20.79
C ARG A 39 -0.58 10.70 -19.96
N GLU A 40 -1.34 9.80 -20.58
CA GLU A 40 -2.26 8.89 -19.88
C GLU A 40 -1.50 7.95 -18.94
N ILE A 41 -0.40 7.36 -19.39
CA ILE A 41 0.47 6.52 -18.54
C ILE A 41 1.03 7.34 -17.37
N LEU A 42 1.54 8.54 -17.62
CA LEU A 42 2.05 9.42 -16.56
C LEU A 42 0.96 9.79 -15.55
N LYS A 43 -0.27 9.99 -16.01
CA LYS A 43 -1.43 10.24 -15.14
C LYS A 43 -1.72 9.01 -14.27
N GLN A 44 -1.75 7.80 -14.85
CA GLN A 44 -1.94 6.56 -14.11
C GLN A 44 -0.84 6.34 -13.05
N GLU A 45 0.43 6.54 -13.42
CA GLU A 45 1.55 6.46 -12.47
C GLU A 45 1.40 7.46 -11.32
N LYS A 46 0.95 8.69 -11.62
CA LYS A 46 0.68 9.72 -10.62
C LYS A 46 -0.47 9.32 -9.70
N ASP A 47 -1.53 8.75 -10.25
CA ASP A 47 -2.70 8.31 -9.48
C ASP A 47 -2.35 7.15 -8.53
N LEU A 48 -1.57 6.18 -8.99
CA LEU A 48 -1.03 5.10 -8.15
C LEU A 48 -0.15 5.65 -7.02
N ASN A 49 0.77 6.57 -7.32
CA ASN A 49 1.61 7.22 -6.31
C ASN A 49 0.78 8.02 -5.30
N ASN A 50 -0.24 8.75 -5.75
CA ASN A 50 -1.13 9.51 -4.88
C ASN A 50 -1.90 8.58 -3.93
N LYS A 51 -2.44 7.47 -4.46
CA LYS A 51 -3.15 6.47 -3.67
C LYS A 51 -2.21 5.85 -2.63
N LEU A 52 -1.02 5.44 -3.04
CA LEU A 52 0.01 4.91 -2.15
C LEU A 52 0.39 5.91 -1.05
N SER A 53 0.64 7.16 -1.41
CA SER A 53 1.02 8.23 -0.47
C SER A 53 -0.06 8.47 0.59
N LYS A 54 -1.34 8.46 0.20
CA LYS A 54 -2.47 8.60 1.12
C LYS A 54 -2.50 7.47 2.16
N ILE A 55 -2.32 6.22 1.73
CA ILE A 55 -2.30 5.07 2.65
C ILE A 55 -1.08 5.15 3.57
N LEU A 56 0.10 5.45 3.04
CA LEU A 56 1.33 5.53 3.83
C LEU A 56 1.29 6.63 4.90
N LYS A 57 0.65 7.77 4.61
CA LYS A 57 0.56 8.90 5.55
C LYS A 57 -0.15 8.53 6.85
N ASN A 58 -1.17 7.67 6.79
CA ASN A 58 -1.98 7.26 7.93
C ASN A 58 -1.93 5.73 8.16
N LEU A 59 -0.80 5.10 7.82
CA LEU A 59 -0.68 3.64 7.81
C LEU A 59 -0.89 3.04 9.21
N ASN A 60 -1.95 2.24 9.35
CA ASN A 60 -2.14 1.36 10.49
C ASN A 60 -1.45 0.01 10.21
N LYS A 61 -0.27 -0.18 10.78
CA LYS A 61 0.52 -1.43 10.63
C LYS A 61 -0.20 -2.69 11.13
N ASN A 62 -1.25 -2.53 11.94
CA ASN A 62 -2.07 -3.64 12.41
C ASN A 62 -3.25 -3.93 11.46
N ASN A 63 -3.51 -3.12 10.44
CA ASN A 63 -4.54 -3.40 9.45
C ASN A 63 -3.95 -4.26 8.32
N PRO A 64 -4.31 -5.56 8.20
CA PRO A 64 -3.78 -6.40 7.14
C PRO A 64 -4.25 -5.97 5.75
N GLY A 65 -5.40 -5.30 5.64
CA GLY A 65 -5.94 -4.81 4.36
C GLY A 65 -5.04 -3.73 3.75
N GLU A 66 -4.66 -2.73 4.54
CA GLU A 66 -3.76 -1.65 4.10
C GLU A 66 -2.40 -2.19 3.63
N LEU A 67 -1.87 -3.21 4.31
CA LEU A 67 -0.60 -3.84 3.91
C LEU A 67 -0.72 -4.62 2.58
N ILE A 68 -1.87 -5.25 2.33
CA ILE A 68 -2.15 -5.92 1.04
C ILE A 68 -2.23 -4.86 -0.05
N GLU A 69 -2.98 -3.79 0.18
CA GLU A 69 -3.19 -2.73 -0.79
C GLU A 69 -1.87 -2.04 -1.16
N ILE A 70 -1.04 -1.69 -0.16
CA ILE A 70 0.31 -1.14 -0.42
C ILE A 70 1.16 -2.10 -1.25
N SER A 71 1.13 -3.40 -0.92
CA SER A 71 1.88 -4.42 -1.66
C SER A 71 1.44 -4.48 -3.12
N GLN A 72 0.13 -4.45 -3.38
CA GLN A 72 -0.44 -4.49 -4.73
C GLN A 72 -0.06 -3.24 -5.54
N LEU A 73 -0.18 -2.05 -4.94
CA LEU A 73 0.22 -0.80 -5.59
C LEU A 73 1.70 -0.81 -6.00
N TYR A 74 2.60 -1.36 -5.15
CA TYR A 74 4.00 -1.50 -5.54
C TYR A 74 4.20 -2.49 -6.69
N PHE A 75 3.44 -3.57 -6.77
CA PHE A 75 3.52 -4.50 -7.90
C PHE A 75 2.99 -3.89 -9.20
N GLU A 76 1.87 -3.17 -9.15
CA GLU A 76 1.33 -2.43 -10.31
C GLU A 76 2.33 -1.39 -10.85
N MET A 77 3.12 -0.80 -9.96
CA MET A 77 4.21 0.11 -10.32
C MET A 77 5.52 -0.57 -10.73
N ASN A 78 5.55 -1.91 -10.87
CA ASN A 78 6.76 -2.71 -11.12
C ASN A 78 7.88 -2.56 -10.07
N LYS A 79 7.54 -2.16 -8.84
CA LYS A 79 8.46 -2.00 -7.70
C LYS A 79 8.45 -3.26 -6.83
N PHE A 80 8.82 -4.39 -7.42
CA PHE A 80 8.65 -5.72 -6.85
C PHE A 80 9.26 -5.90 -5.46
N GLU A 81 10.46 -5.38 -5.21
CA GLU A 81 11.14 -5.53 -3.92
C GLU A 81 10.35 -4.86 -2.78
N LYS A 82 9.78 -3.68 -3.03
CA LYS A 82 8.91 -3.01 -2.05
C LYS A 82 7.59 -3.76 -1.89
N GLY A 83 7.01 -4.28 -2.96
CA GLY A 83 5.81 -5.12 -2.89
C GLY A 83 6.03 -6.36 -2.00
N LYS A 84 7.12 -7.10 -2.24
CA LYS A 84 7.52 -8.28 -1.44
C LYS A 84 7.72 -7.91 0.04
N TYR A 85 8.33 -6.76 0.32
CA TYR A 85 8.52 -6.28 1.69
C TYR A 85 7.17 -6.16 2.43
N TYR A 86 6.17 -5.46 1.87
CA TYR A 86 4.88 -5.32 2.54
C TYR A 86 4.09 -6.63 2.62
N ALA A 87 4.20 -7.50 1.62
CA ALA A 87 3.59 -8.83 1.64
C ALA A 87 4.16 -9.73 2.76
N THR A 88 5.48 -9.70 2.99
CA THR A 88 6.13 -10.45 4.06
C THR A 88 5.87 -9.83 5.43
N PHE A 89 5.92 -8.50 5.52
CA PHE A 89 5.59 -7.76 6.74
C PHE A 89 4.19 -8.09 7.27
N ARG A 90 3.19 -8.17 6.36
CA ARG A 90 1.84 -8.64 6.69
C ARG A 90 1.83 -10.00 7.38
N LYS A 91 2.58 -10.99 6.85
CA LYS A 91 2.66 -12.35 7.43
C LYS A 91 3.28 -12.31 8.83
N ALA A 92 4.34 -11.52 9.02
CA ALA A 92 4.98 -11.35 10.32
C ALA A 92 4.01 -10.75 11.35
N MET A 93 3.23 -9.73 10.96
CA MET A 93 2.23 -9.11 11.83
C MET A 93 1.09 -10.08 12.19
N GLN A 94 0.62 -10.90 11.24
CA GLN A 94 -0.36 -11.93 11.53
C GLN A 94 0.16 -12.98 12.52
N LYS A 95 1.41 -13.43 12.36
CA LYS A 95 2.06 -14.36 13.29
C LYS A 95 2.14 -13.74 14.70
N LYS A 96 2.55 -12.47 14.81
CA LYS A 96 2.60 -11.74 16.07
C LYS A 96 1.24 -11.66 16.75
N ARG A 97 0.16 -11.43 16.00
CA ARG A 97 -1.22 -11.42 16.53
C ARG A 97 -1.65 -12.79 17.05
N LYS A 98 -1.40 -13.87 16.30
CA LYS A 98 -1.69 -15.23 16.75
C LYS A 98 -0.96 -15.57 18.06
N ILE A 99 0.32 -15.20 18.17
CA ILE A 99 1.11 -15.39 19.40
C ILE A 99 0.52 -14.59 20.56
N LYS A 100 0.17 -13.32 20.33
CA LYS A 100 -0.44 -12.46 21.37
C LYS A 100 -1.79 -13.02 21.85
N ASN A 101 -2.65 -13.45 20.93
CA ASN A 101 -3.95 -14.03 21.28
C ASN A 101 -3.78 -15.34 22.06
N ARG A 102 -2.87 -16.22 21.61
CA ARG A 102 -2.54 -17.47 22.34
C ARG A 102 -1.97 -17.21 23.74
N ALA A 103 -1.22 -16.13 23.94
CA ALA A 103 -0.70 -15.75 25.26
C ALA A 103 -1.81 -15.22 26.19
N TYR A 104 -2.87 -14.63 25.64
CA TYR A 104 -4.03 -14.14 26.38
C TYR A 104 -5.07 -15.25 26.67
N GLU A 105 -5.18 -16.24 25.79
CA GLU A 105 -5.94 -17.50 25.97
C GLU A 105 -5.32 -18.45 27.01
N LYS A 106 -4.26 -18.04 27.72
CA LYS A 106 -3.87 -18.66 28.99
C LYS A 106 -4.46 -17.89 30.19
N PRO A 107 -5.72 -18.11 30.58
CA PRO A 107 -6.17 -17.78 31.92
C PRO A 107 -6.51 -19.04 32.74
N GLU A 108 -6.25 -18.95 34.06
CA GLU A 108 -6.63 -19.85 35.17
C GLU A 108 -5.82 -21.15 35.43
N ASP A 109 -5.44 -21.95 34.44
CA ASP A 109 -4.82 -23.26 34.73
C ASP A 109 -3.46 -23.19 35.44
N THR A 110 -2.67 -22.13 35.20
CA THR A 110 -1.41 -21.94 35.92
C THR A 110 -1.63 -21.60 37.39
N TYR A 111 -2.69 -20.86 37.73
CA TYR A 111 -3.02 -20.57 39.13
C TYR A 111 -3.65 -21.79 39.82
N LEU A 112 -4.45 -22.58 39.10
CA LEU A 112 -4.98 -23.85 39.59
C LEU A 112 -3.86 -24.86 39.86
N LEU A 113 -2.91 -25.03 38.94
CA LEU A 113 -1.75 -25.90 39.12
C LEU A 113 -0.84 -25.44 40.26
N ILE A 114 -0.59 -24.15 40.40
CA ILE A 114 0.19 -23.59 41.52
C ILE A 114 -0.52 -23.83 42.85
N ASN A 115 -1.85 -23.69 42.92
CA ASN A 115 -2.63 -23.95 44.14
C ASN A 115 -2.73 -25.44 44.47
N ILE A 116 -2.86 -26.32 43.48
CA ILE A 116 -2.82 -27.78 43.67
C ILE A 116 -1.46 -28.19 44.24
N ILE A 117 -0.35 -27.69 43.67
CA ILE A 117 0.99 -28.00 44.16
C ILE A 117 1.20 -27.45 45.60
N ARG A 118 0.70 -26.25 45.90
CA ARG A 118 0.71 -25.68 47.26
C ARG A 118 -0.07 -26.53 48.27
N ASN A 119 -1.24 -27.03 47.90
CA ASN A 119 -2.04 -27.89 48.77
C ASN A 119 -1.40 -29.27 48.99
N PHE A 120 -0.75 -29.84 47.97
CA PHE A 120 0.00 -31.09 48.15
C PHE A 120 1.22 -30.93 49.08
N LEU A 121 1.90 -29.77 49.04
CA LEU A 121 3.01 -29.47 49.95
C LEU A 121 2.58 -29.24 51.41
N HIS A 122 1.34 -28.81 51.65
CA HIS A 122 0.79 -28.63 53.01
C HIS A 122 0.24 -29.92 53.65
N ILE A 123 0.07 -31.00 52.87
CA ILE A 123 -0.44 -32.31 53.37
C ILE A 123 0.73 -33.27 53.70
N CYS A 124 1.96 -32.93 53.31
CA CYS A 124 3.16 -33.76 53.50
C CYS A 124 4.11 -33.27 54.62
N LEU A 125 3.64 -32.43 55.54
CA LEU A 125 4.31 -32.05 56.80
C LEU A 125 3.40 -32.37 57.99
#